data_AF-A0A9Y2JMJ3-F1
#
_entry.id   AF-A0A9Y2JMJ3-F1
#
_cell.length_a   1.000
_cell.length_b   1.000
_cell.length_c   1.000
_cell.angle_alpha   90.00
_cell.angle_beta   90.00
_cell.angle_gamma   90.00
#
_symmetry.space_group_name_H-M   'P 1'
#
loop_
_entity.id
_entity.type
_entity.pdbx_description
1 polymer ?
#
loop_
_entity_poly.entity_id
_entity_poly.type
_entity_poly.pdbx_seq_one_letter_code
_entity_poly.pdbx_strand_id
1 'polypeptide(L)' 'MDDKIPDRTETRAELLPEEQAADSADPEAQAREVLRDSDRRTEDPEPTLRRRPEETA' A
#
# COMPACT_ATOMS: atom_id res chain seq x y z
N MET A 1 13.70 -6.07 9.58
CA MET A 1 12.66 -5.80 10.60
C MET A 1 11.35 -6.42 10.09
N ASP A 2 11.35 -7.74 9.85
CA ASP A 2 10.38 -8.40 8.98
C ASP A 2 9.35 -9.26 9.75
N ASP A 3 9.62 -9.49 11.03
CA ASP A 3 8.79 -10.32 11.94
C ASP A 3 7.38 -9.75 12.18
N LYS A 4 7.17 -8.45 11.89
CA LYS A 4 5.87 -7.77 12.04
C LYS A 4 5.01 -7.73 10.78
N ILE A 5 5.53 -8.14 9.62
CA ILE A 5 4.74 -8.12 8.37
C ILE A 5 3.50 -9.02 8.48
N PRO A 6 3.55 -10.24 9.04
CA PRO A 6 2.37 -11.11 9.16
C PRO A 6 1.22 -10.48 9.95
N ASP A 7 1.51 -9.93 11.13
CA ASP A 7 0.53 -9.26 12.01
C ASP A 7 -0.09 -8.01 11.35
N ARG A 8 0.71 -7.23 10.64
CA ARG A 8 0.22 -6.09 9.86
C ARG A 8 -0.56 -6.53 8.62
N THR A 9 -0.20 -7.65 8.00
CA THR A 9 -0.88 -8.20 6.83
C THR A 9 -2.32 -8.58 7.20
N GLU A 10 -2.56 -9.27 8.32
CA GLU A 10 -3.92 -9.62 8.75
C GLU A 10 -4.80 -8.38 8.93
N THR A 11 -4.28 -7.32 9.56
CA THR A 11 -5.01 -6.06 9.75
C THR A 11 -5.27 -5.32 8.42
N ARG A 12 -4.35 -5.42 7.46
CA ARG A 12 -4.41 -4.72 6.17
C ARG A 12 -5.20 -5.50 5.11
N ALA A 13 -5.39 -6.80 5.30
CA ALA A 13 -6.10 -7.70 4.38
C ALA A 13 -7.63 -7.47 4.36
N GLU A 14 -8.14 -6.51 5.12
CA GLU A 14 -9.51 -6.03 4.98
C GLU A 14 -9.71 -5.41 3.58
N LEU A 15 -10.58 -6.03 2.78
CA LEU A 15 -10.88 -5.57 1.42
C LEU A 15 -11.69 -4.27 1.44
N LEU A 16 -11.34 -3.33 0.56
CA LEU A 16 -12.18 -2.17 0.28
C LEU A 16 -13.50 -2.60 -0.39
N PRO A 17 -14.58 -1.82 -0.30
CA PRO A 17 -15.86 -2.15 -0.94
C PRO A 17 -15.74 -2.46 -2.44
N GLU A 18 -14.86 -1.74 -3.14
CA GLU A 18 -14.59 -1.95 -4.56
C GLU A 18 -13.88 -3.28 -4.83
N GLU A 19 -13.01 -3.73 -3.92
CA GLU A 19 -12.26 -4.98 -4.04
C GLU A 19 -13.11 -6.20 -3.65
N GLN A 20 -14.04 -6.02 -2.70
CA GLN A 20 -15.08 -7.00 -2.40
C GLN A 20 -16.00 -7.20 -3.61
N ALA A 21 -16.37 -6.11 -4.29
CA ALA A 21 -17.17 -6.18 -5.52
C ALA A 21 -16.42 -6.86 -6.68
N ALA A 22 -15.09 -6.76 -6.68
CA ALA A 22 -14.22 -7.43 -7.66
C ALA A 22 -13.84 -8.87 -7.29
N ASP A 23 -14.24 -9.36 -6.11
CA ASP A 23 -13.88 -10.67 -5.54
C ASP A 23 -12.37 -10.95 -5.57
N SER A 24 -11.60 -10.04 -4.94
CA SER A 24 -10.13 -10.13 -4.90
C SER A 24 -9.67 -11.51 -4.38
N ALA A 25 -8.88 -12.21 -5.19
CA ALA A 25 -8.58 -13.63 -4.98
C ALA A 25 -7.67 -13.93 -3.78
N ASP A 26 -6.86 -12.97 -3.34
CA ASP A 26 -5.95 -13.11 -2.19
C ASP A 26 -5.67 -11.74 -1.52
N PRO A 27 -6.55 -11.33 -0.59
CA PRO A 27 -6.41 -10.06 0.13
C PRO A 27 -5.13 -9.98 0.97
N GLU A 28 -4.64 -11.11 1.50
CA GLU A 28 -3.42 -11.17 2.30
C GLU A 28 -2.17 -10.96 1.44
N ALA A 29 -2.11 -11.57 0.25
CA ALA A 29 -1.02 -11.34 -0.68
C ALA A 29 -0.94 -9.87 -1.12
N GLN A 30 -2.10 -9.27 -1.43
CA GLN A 30 -2.20 -7.85 -1.76
C GLN A 30 -1.71 -6.98 -0.59
N ALA A 31 -2.20 -7.23 0.63
CA ALA A 31 -1.79 -6.51 1.83
C ALA A 31 -0.27 -6.61 2.10
N ARG A 32 0.32 -7.79 1.92
CA ARG A 32 1.76 -8.01 2.09
C ARG A 32 2.59 -7.22 1.07
N GLU A 33 2.16 -7.16 -0.19
CA GLU A 33 2.86 -6.39 -1.23
C GLU A 33 2.82 -4.89 -0.93
N VAL A 34 1.63 -4.38 -0.57
CA VAL A 34 1.44 -2.97 -0.23
C VAL A 34 2.28 -2.57 0.98
N LEU A 35 2.33 -3.40 2.03
CA LEU A 35 3.15 -3.14 3.21
C LEU A 35 4.64 -3.12 2.85
N ARG A 36 5.11 -4.08 2.04
CA ARG A 36 6.50 -4.12 1.58
C ARG A 36 6.88 -2.86 0.79
N ASP A 37 6.03 -2.42 -0.14
CA ASP A 37 6.28 -1.18 -0.88
C ASP A 37 6.23 0.06 0.01
N SER A 38 5.31 0.09 0.97
CA SER A 38 5.19 1.19 1.93
C SER A 38 6.41 1.30 2.84
N ASP A 39 6.89 0.17 3.36
CA ASP A 39 8.12 0.12 4.17
C ASP A 39 9.32 0.58 3.32
N ARG A 40 9.45 0.12 2.07
CA ARG A 40 10.48 0.58 1.12
C ARG A 40 10.46 2.09 0.93
N ARG A 41 9.30 2.70 0.63
CA ARG A 41 9.16 4.15 0.43
C ARG A 41 9.36 4.95 1.72
N THR A 42 9.17 4.33 2.88
CA THR A 42 9.42 4.95 4.18
C THR A 42 10.90 4.98 4.50
N GLU A 43 11.61 3.88 4.21
CA GLU A 43 13.05 3.74 4.44
C GLU A 43 13.88 4.51 3.41
N ASP A 44 13.45 4.51 2.14
CA ASP A 44 14.09 5.19 1.03
C ASP A 44 13.04 5.98 0.21
N PRO A 45 12.71 7.21 0.67
CA PRO A 45 11.74 8.03 -0.04
C PRO A 45 12.33 8.53 -1.35
N GLU A 46 11.70 8.14 -2.46
CA GLU A 46 12.04 8.73 -3.76
C GLU A 46 11.72 10.24 -3.76
N PRO A 47 12.58 11.08 -4.38
CA PRO A 47 12.32 12.51 -4.48
C PRO A 47 11.04 12.75 -5.28
N THR A 48 9.98 13.16 -4.59
CA THR A 48 8.70 13.46 -5.24
C THR A 48 8.79 14.79 -5.99
N LEU A 49 8.48 14.80 -7.29
CA LEU A 49 8.29 16.04 -8.03
C LEU A 49 7.08 16.77 -7.47
N ARG A 50 7.33 17.84 -6.70
CA ARG A 50 6.27 18.68 -6.15
C ARG A 50 5.68 19.51 -7.30
N ARG A 51 4.55 19.10 -7.86
CA ARG A 51 3.81 19.95 -8.80
C ARG A 51 3.37 21.22 -8.07
N ARG A 52 3.63 22.38 -8.69
CA ARG A 52 3.12 23.64 -8.17
C ARG A 52 1.66 23.80 -8.60
N PRO A 53 0.79 24.37 -7.75
CA PRO A 53 -0.63 24.59 -8.07
C PRO A 53 -0.87 25.38 -9.36
N GLU A 54 0.10 26.21 -9.78
CA GLU A 54 0.01 27.11 -10.93
C GLU A 54 0.06 26.39 -12.29
N GLU A 55 0.39 25.10 -12.34
CA GLU A 55 0.57 24.33 -13.58
C GLU A 55 -0.74 23.75 -14.16
N THR A 56 -1.89 23.95 -13.49
CA THR A 56 -3.18 23.32 -13.84
C THR A 56 -4.22 24.32 -14.39
N ALA A 57 -3.79 25.51 -14.82
CA ALA A 57 -4.66 26.59 -15.33
C ALA A 57 -5.00 26.45 -16.82
#